data_AF-A0A6V7K3L5-F1
#
_entry.id   AF-A0A6V7K3L5-F1
#
_cell.length_a   1.000
_cell.length_b   1.000
_cell.length_c   1.000
_cell.angle_alpha   90.00
_cell.angle_beta   90.00
_cell.angle_gamma   90.00
#
_symmetry.space_group_name_H-M   'P 1'
#
loop_
_entity.id
_entity.type
_entity.pdbx_description
1 polymer ?
#
loop_
_entity_poly.entity_id
_entity_poly.type
_entity_poly.pdbx_seq_one_letter_code
_entity_poly.pdbx_strand_id
1 'polypeptide(L)' 'LFSKSIAMSGAALNPWGLTPISGALSNAFAMATKLNLSYTDVNDLVEQLYNITTGDLIAVAFSMITA' A
#
# COMPACT_ATOMS: atom_id res chain seq x y z
N LEU A 1 -14.11 -4.42 23.06
CA LEU A 1 -12.65 -4.30 23.32
C LEU A 1 -12.26 -2.99 24.00
N PHE A 2 -13.07 -1.93 23.93
CA PHE A 2 -12.84 -0.67 24.65
C PHE A 2 -14.17 -0.06 25.14
N SER A 3 -14.12 0.85 26.11
CA SER A 3 -15.30 1.51 26.70
C SER A 3 -15.55 2.93 26.19
N LYS A 4 -14.50 3.64 25.75
CA LYS A 4 -14.57 5.01 25.20
C LYS A 4 -13.45 5.24 24.17
N SER A 5 -13.65 6.20 23.26
CA SER A 5 -12.63 6.66 22.32
C SER A 5 -12.72 8.18 22.11
N ILE A 6 -11.59 8.81 21.80
CA ILE A 6 -11.51 10.21 21.40
C ILE A 6 -10.76 10.24 20.06
N ALA A 7 -11.40 10.75 19.02
CA ALA A 7 -10.78 10.93 17.71
C ALA A 7 -10.38 12.41 17.55
N MET A 8 -9.07 12.68 17.47
CA MET A 8 -8.54 14.02 17.26
C MET A 8 -8.12 14.18 15.79
N SER A 9 -8.69 15.17 15.11
CA SER A 9 -8.37 15.54 13.71
C SER A 9 -8.48 14.43 12.67
N GLY A 10 -9.18 13.34 12.97
CA GLY A 10 -9.39 12.22 12.06
C GLY A 10 -10.76 11.56 12.29
N ALA A 11 -11.37 11.06 11.23
CA ALA A 11 -12.61 10.30 11.28
C ALA A 11 -12.49 9.04 10.42
N ALA A 12 -13.20 7.98 10.80
CA ALA A 12 -13.16 6.70 10.09
C ALA A 12 -13.62 6.81 8.63
N LEU A 13 -14.48 7.80 8.33
CA LEU A 13 -15.03 8.04 7.00
C LEU A 13 -14.26 9.08 6.20
N ASN A 14 -13.07 9.47 6.66
CA ASN A 14 -12.23 10.36 5.87
C ASN A 14 -11.95 9.72 4.50
N PRO A 15 -11.94 10.49 3.39
CA PRO A 15 -11.73 9.95 2.04
C PRO A 15 -10.42 9.18 1.85
N TRP A 16 -9.40 9.48 2.67
CA TRP A 16 -8.10 8.81 2.70
C TRP A 16 -8.00 7.68 3.75
N GLY A 17 -9.04 7.48 4.57
CA GLY A 17 -9.06 6.48 5.62
C GLY A 17 -9.45 5.07 5.14
N LEU A 18 -10.10 4.98 3.98
CA LEU A 18 -10.53 3.73 3.38
C LEU A 18 -10.15 3.71 1.90
N THR A 19 -9.65 2.57 1.42
CA THR A 19 -9.37 2.35 0.00
C THR A 19 -10.17 1.13 -0.46
N PRO A 20 -10.92 1.22 -1.57
CA PRO A 20 -11.59 0.05 -2.16
C PRO A 20 -10.56 -1.03 -2.52
N ILE A 21 -10.98 -2.30 -2.49
CA ILE A 21 -10.11 -3.44 -2.82
C ILE A 21 -9.49 -3.28 -4.21
N SER A 22 -10.26 -2.81 -5.20
CA SER A 22 -9.77 -2.54 -6.55
C SER A 22 -8.67 -1.48 -6.59
N GLY A 23 -8.81 -0.41 -5.81
CA GLY A 23 -7.78 0.63 -5.67
C GLY A 23 -6.53 0.10 -4.97
N ALA A 24 -6.69 -0.71 -3.93
CA ALA A 24 -5.57 -1.34 -3.24
C ALA A 24 -4.78 -2.29 -4.16
N LEU A 25 -5.47 -3.11 -4.97
CA LEU A 25 -4.83 -3.99 -5.95
C LEU A 25 -4.14 -3.19 -7.06
N SER A 26 -4.77 -2.13 -7.57
CA SER A 26 -4.15 -1.25 -8.57
C SER A 26 -2.86 -0.62 -8.05
N ASN A 27 -2.85 -0.18 -6.79
CA ASN A 27 -1.66 0.37 -6.15
C ASN A 27 -0.57 -0.68 -5.97
N ALA A 28 -0.93 -1.91 -5.57
CA ALA A 28 0.02 -3.01 -5.43
C ALA A 28 0.69 -3.35 -6.78
N PHE A 29 -0.07 -3.44 -7.88
CA PHE A 29 0.47 -3.72 -9.21
C PHE A 29 1.29 -2.54 -9.77
N ALA A 30 0.88 -1.30 -9.49
CA ALA A 30 1.66 -0.11 -9.86
C ALA A 30 3.02 -0.08 -9.13
N MET A 31 3.04 -0.47 -7.85
CA MET A 31 4.27 -0.62 -7.08
C MET A 31 5.17 -1.72 -7.65
N ALA A 32 4.59 -2.88 -8.00
CA ALA A 32 5.32 -3.97 -8.66
C ALA A 32 5.97 -3.53 -9.98
N THR A 33 5.23 -2.76 -10.79
CA THR A 33 5.73 -2.19 -12.05
C THR A 33 6.89 -1.23 -11.82
N LYS A 34 6.79 -0.33 -10.82
CA LYS A 34 7.86 0.62 -10.49
C LYS A 34 9.11 -0.05 -9.93
N LEU A 35 8.95 -1.17 -9.23
CA LEU A 35 10.05 -2.01 -8.74
C LEU A 35 10.59 -2.97 -9.80
N ASN A 36 10.04 -2.93 -11.02
CA ASN A 36 10.39 -3.77 -12.15
C ASN A 36 10.34 -5.27 -11.82
N LEU A 37 9.33 -5.68 -11.04
CA LEU A 37 9.11 -7.07 -10.66
C LEU A 37 8.35 -7.81 -11.74
N SER A 38 8.81 -9.03 -12.06
CA SER A 38 8.10 -9.96 -12.92
C SER A 38 7.49 -11.02 -12.03
N TYR A 39 6.16 -11.13 -12.04
CA TYR A 39 5.43 -12.06 -11.20
C TYR A 39 4.42 -12.87 -12.03
N THR A 40 4.24 -14.12 -11.63
CA THR A 40 3.37 -15.09 -12.33
C THR A 40 1.99 -15.18 -11.68
N ASP A 41 1.95 -15.04 -10.36
CA ASP A 41 0.73 -14.97 -9.55
C ASP A 41 0.91 -13.99 -8.37
N VAL A 42 -0.15 -13.84 -7.56
CA VAL A 42 -0.14 -12.89 -6.44
C VAL A 42 0.78 -13.34 -5.30
N ASN A 43 0.96 -14.65 -5.10
CA ASN A 43 1.80 -15.16 -4.02
C ASN A 43 3.29 -14.93 -4.35
N ASP A 44 3.67 -15.15 -5.61
CA ASP A 44 4.99 -14.84 -6.16
C ASP A 44 5.30 -13.34 -6.02
N LEU A 45 4.34 -12.47 -6.35
CA LEU A 45 4.50 -11.03 -6.13
C LEU A 45 4.75 -10.68 -4.65
N VAL A 46 3.98 -11.28 -3.73
CA VAL A 46 4.14 -11.04 -2.29
C VAL A 46 5.50 -11.51 -1.80
N GLU A 47 5.95 -12.69 -2.21
CA GLU A 47 7.26 -13.23 -1.85
C GLU A 47 8.40 -12.32 -2.35
N GLN A 48 8.29 -11.82 -3.58
CA GLN A 48 9.25 -10.85 -4.12
C GLN A 48 9.27 -9.54 -3.33
N LEU A 49 8.09 -9.01 -2.96
CA LEU A 49 8.00 -7.79 -2.14
C LEU A 49 8.64 -7.96 -0.75
N TYR A 50 8.57 -9.15 -0.16
CA TYR A 50 9.23 -9.44 1.12
C TYR A 50 10.77 -9.45 1.03
N ASN A 51 11.32 -9.71 -0.15
CA ASN A 51 12.77 -9.76 -0.38
C ASN A 51 13.38 -8.41 -0.74
N ILE A 52 12.56 -7.38 -0.98
CA ILE A 52 13.03 -6.03 -1.32
C ILE A 52 13.46 -5.28 -0.07
N THR A 53 14.47 -4.42 -0.23
CA THR A 53 14.92 -3.58 0.89
C THR A 53 13.82 -2.58 1.28
N THR A 54 13.69 -2.32 2.58
CA THR A 54 12.71 -1.35 3.07
C THR A 54 12.93 0.05 2.47
N GLY A 55 14.19 0.41 2.14
CA GLY A 55 14.53 1.69 1.52
C GLY A 55 13.93 1.85 0.13
N ASP A 56 14.03 0.81 -0.71
CA ASP A 56 13.49 0.83 -2.07
C ASP A 56 11.95 0.86 -2.07
N LEU A 57 11.33 0.10 -1.17
CA LEU A 57 9.88 0.11 -0.94
C LEU A 57 9.36 1.50 -0.55
N ILE A 58 10.04 2.17 0.39
CA ILE A 58 9.68 3.52 0.83
C ILE A 58 9.88 4.53 -0.31
N ALA A 59 11.00 4.45 -1.04
CA ALA A 59 11.28 5.36 -2.15
C ALA A 59 10.20 5.28 -3.23
N VAL A 60 9.80 4.06 -3.59
CA VAL A 60 8.71 3.85 -4.56
C VAL A 60 7.38 4.34 -4.01
N ALA A 61 7.05 4.06 -2.74
CA ALA A 61 5.82 4.54 -2.12
C ALA A 61 5.72 6.07 -2.14
N PHE A 62 6.78 6.79 -1.80
CA PHE A 62 6.80 8.26 -1.89
C PHE A 62 6.61 8.76 -3.32
N SER A 63 7.25 8.11 -4.30
CA SER A 63 7.10 8.47 -5.72
C SER A 63 5.68 8.28 -6.26
N MET A 64 4.84 7.47 -5.59
CA MET A 64 3.44 7.24 -5.96
C MET A 64 2.49 8.26 -5.33
N ILE A 65 2.91 8.94 -4.26
CA ILE A 65 2.10 9.95 -3.57
C ILE A 65 2.24 11.33 -4.24
N THR A 66 3.38 11.60 -4.86
CA THR A 66 3.70 12.90 -5.50
C THR A 66 3.38 12.97 -6.99
N ALA A 67 2.71 11.97 -7.56
CA ALA A 67 2.40 11.87 -8.99
C ALA A 67 0.92 12.17 -9.29
#